data_AF-A0A3D3KQE8-F1
#
_entry.id   AF-A0A3D3KQE8-F1
#
_cell.length_a   1.000
_cell.length_b   1.000
_cell.length_c   1.000
_cell.angle_alpha   90.00
_cell.angle_beta   90.00
_cell.angle_gamma   90.00
#
_symmetry.space_group_name_H-M   'P 1'
#
loop_
_entity.id
_entity.type
_entity.pdbx_description
1 polymer ?
#
loop_
_entity_poly.entity_id
_entity_poly.type
_entity_poly.pdbx_seq_one_letter_code
_entity_poly.pdbx_strand_id
1 'polypeptide(L)' 'KEGRFGPYITDGITNITVPRSTSLEELTREQAVELLAEKRAKGPVKRTTAARKAPVKKKAPAKK' A
#
# COMPACT_ATOMS: atom_id res chain seq x y z
N LYS A 1 -10.97 8.38 4.25
CA LYS A 1 -11.87 7.26 4.64
C LYS A 1 -11.05 6.24 5.44
N GLU A 2 -11.68 5.47 6.31
CA GLU A 2 -11.02 4.37 7.04
C GLU A 2 -11.39 3.03 6.39
N GLY A 3 -10.42 2.14 6.20
CA GLY A 3 -10.62 0.86 5.53
C GLY A 3 -9.85 -0.27 6.21
N ARG A 4 -9.92 -1.48 5.63
CA ARG A 4 -9.27 -2.70 6.16
C ARG A 4 -7.77 -2.55 6.46
N PHE A 5 -7.10 -1.63 5.78
CA PHE A 5 -5.65 -1.39 5.90
C PHE A 5 -5.33 -0.04 6.56
N GLY A 6 -6.29 0.58 7.23
CA GLY A 6 -6.17 1.90 7.84
C GLY A 6 -6.71 3.04 6.97
N PRO A 7 -6.40 4.29 7.33
CA PRO A 7 -6.88 5.48 6.63
C PRO A 7 -6.34 5.58 5.20
N TYR A 8 -7.21 5.94 4.27
CA TYR A 8 -6.90 6.13 2.86
C TYR A 8 -7.66 7.32 2.26
N ILE A 9 -7.06 7.91 1.24
CA ILE A 9 -7.61 8.98 0.41
C ILE A 9 -8.01 8.37 -0.93
N THR A 10 -9.14 8.82 -1.47
CA THR A 10 -9.68 8.37 -2.76
C THR A 10 -10.18 9.56 -3.56
N ASP A 11 -9.82 9.62 -4.85
CA ASP A 11 -10.44 10.54 -5.83
C ASP A 11 -11.54 9.83 -6.65
N GLY A 12 -11.92 8.60 -6.27
CA GLY A 12 -12.86 7.74 -6.98
C GLY A 12 -12.20 6.76 -7.96
N ILE A 13 -10.96 7.01 -8.40
CA ILE A 13 -10.23 6.17 -9.36
C ILE A 13 -8.93 5.68 -8.74
N THR A 14 -8.16 6.61 -8.19
CA THR A 14 -6.88 6.45 -7.51
C THR A 14 -7.10 6.45 -6.00
N ASN A 15 -6.56 5.42 -5.34
CA ASN A 15 -6.60 5.31 -3.89
C ASN A 15 -5.17 5.37 -3.35
N ILE A 16 -4.90 6.16 -2.31
CA ILE A 16 -3.60 6.22 -1.63
C ILE A 16 -3.78 6.04 -0.13
N THR A 17 -2.95 5.21 0.49
CA THR A 17 -2.93 5.04 1.95
C THR A 17 -2.34 6.30 2.58
N VAL A 18 -2.95 6.80 3.66
CA VAL A 18 -2.41 7.95 4.37
C VAL A 18 -1.10 7.54 5.06
N PRO A 19 -0.01 8.31 4.92
CA PRO A 19 1.23 8.05 5.64
C PRO A 19 1.00 7.98 7.15
N ARG A 20 1.62 7.02 7.84
CA ARG A 20 1.47 6.89 9.30
C ARG A 20 2.00 8.09 10.10
N SER A 21 2.85 8.89 9.47
CA SER A 21 3.43 10.11 10.03
C SER A 21 2.45 11.28 10.06
N THR A 22 1.29 11.16 9.40
CA THR A 22 0.32 12.23 9.23
C THR A 22 -1.07 11.69 9.49
N SER A 23 -1.80 12.33 10.41
CA SER A 23 -3.14 11.90 10.77
C SER A 23 -4.14 12.31 9.67
N LEU A 24 -5.21 11.53 9.46
CA LEU A 24 -6.25 11.89 8.49
C LEU A 24 -6.88 13.27 8.81
N GLU A 25 -6.94 13.60 10.10
CA GLU A 25 -7.51 14.84 10.62
C GLU A 25 -6.60 16.06 10.38
N GLU A 26 -5.28 15.84 10.35
CA GLU A 26 -4.29 16.88 10.10
C GLU A 26 -4.03 17.11 8.61
N LEU A 27 -4.46 16.16 7.78
CA LEU A 27 -4.22 16.20 6.35
C LEU A 27 -5.15 17.21 5.68
N THR A 28 -4.57 18.25 5.09
CA THR A 28 -5.35 19.25 4.36
C THR A 28 -5.77 18.72 2.99
N ARG A 29 -6.80 19.35 2.42
CA ARG A 29 -7.29 19.01 1.07
C ARG A 29 -6.20 19.19 0.01
N GLU A 30 -5.35 20.19 0.15
CA GLU A 30 -4.26 20.49 -0.78
C GLU A 30 -3.20 19.39 -0.77
N GLN A 31 -2.76 18.97 0.43
CA GLN A 31 -1.82 17.85 0.60
C GLN A 31 -2.41 16.54 0.06
N ALA A 32 -3.71 16.30 0.26
CA ALA A 32 -4.38 15.12 -0.26
C ALA A 32 -4.36 15.08 -1.81
N VAL A 33 -4.59 16.23 -2.45
CA VAL A 33 -4.53 16.36 -3.92
C VAL A 33 -3.12 16.15 -4.43
N GLU A 34 -2.12 16.72 -3.76
CA GLU A 34 -0.71 16.57 -4.12
C GLU A 34 -0.26 15.10 -4.07
N LEU A 35 -0.56 14.40 -2.96
CA LEU A 35 -0.28 12.97 -2.81
C LEU A 35 -0.95 12.10 -3.89
N LEU A 36 -2.19 12.43 -4.26
CA LEU A 36 -2.90 11.75 -5.34
C LEU A 36 -2.28 12.05 -6.70
N ALA A 37 -1.91 13.30 -6.96
CA ALA A 37 -1.25 13.73 -8.20
C ALA A 37 0.10 13.03 -8.37
N GLU A 38 0.93 12.99 -7.32
CA GLU A 38 2.20 12.25 -7.32
C GLU A 38 2.00 10.77 -7.62
N LYS A 39 0.98 10.14 -7.02
CA LYS A 39 0.69 8.73 -7.26
C LYS A 39 0.24 8.49 -8.70
N ARG A 40 -0.59 9.38 -9.25
CA ARG A 40 -1.03 9.32 -10.65
C ARG A 40 0.15 9.53 -11.60
N ALA A 41 1.05 10.46 -11.30
CA ALA A 41 2.25 10.74 -12.08
C ALA A 41 3.26 9.57 -12.07
N LYS A 42 3.43 8.89 -10.92
CA LYS A 42 4.26 7.66 -10.82
C LYS A 42 3.71 6.50 -11.65
N GLY A 43 2.42 6.53 -12.00
CA GLY A 43 1.77 5.51 -12.81
C GLY A 43 1.68 4.15 -12.11
N PRO A 44 1.05 3.15 -12.76
CA PRO A 44 1.00 1.80 -12.23
C PRO A 44 2.40 1.22 -12.21
N VAL A 45 2.93 0.98 -11.00
CA VAL A 45 4.17 0.22 -10.83
C VAL A 45 3.90 -1.18 -11.38
N LYS A 46 4.43 -1.48 -12.58
CA LYS A 46 4.46 -2.86 -13.09
C LYS A 46 5.23 -3.67 -12.06
N ARG A 47 4.52 -4.49 -11.28
CA ARG A 47 5.14 -5.56 -10.49
C ARG A 47 5.83 -6.45 -11.51
N THR A 48 7.12 -6.25 -11.71
CA THR A 48 7.95 -7.28 -12.30
C THR A 48 7.74 -8.49 -11.41
N THR A 49 7.34 -9.59 -12.01
CA THR A 49 7.18 -10.87 -11.32
C THR A 49 8.56 -11.39 -10.95
N ALA A 50 9.25 -10.72 -10.03
CA ALA A 50 10.46 -11.20 -9.42
C ALA A 50 10.06 -12.35 -8.49
N ALA A 51 10.13 -13.56 -9.05
CA ALA A 51 10.16 -14.87 -8.42
C ALA A 51 9.25 -15.06 -7.20
N ARG A 52 8.18 -15.84 -7.41
CA ARG A 52 7.67 -16.73 -6.35
C ARG A 52 8.86 -17.54 -5.81
N LYS A 53 9.48 -17.12 -4.70
CA LYS A 53 10.21 -18.07 -3.86
C LYS A 53 9.17 -19.01 -3.29
N ALA A 54 9.22 -20.26 -3.77
CA ALA A 54 8.37 -21.35 -3.33
C ALA A 54 8.35 -21.43 -1.79
N PRO A 55 7.23 -21.82 -1.17
CA PRO A 55 7.21 -22.05 0.27
C PRO A 55 8.22 -23.15 0.58
N VAL A 56 9.21 -22.84 1.41
CA VAL A 56 10.15 -23.81 1.96
C VAL A 56 9.30 -24.89 2.63
N LYS A 57 9.26 -26.09 2.02
CA LYS A 57 8.66 -27.27 2.64
C LYS A 57 9.31 -27.44 4.00
N LYS A 58 8.56 -27.19 5.08
CA LYS A 58 8.95 -27.60 6.43
C LYS A 58 9.17 -29.10 6.39
N LYS A 59 10.44 -29.53 6.44
CA LYS A 59 10.79 -30.93 6.69
C LYS A 59 10.43 -31.20 8.16
N ALA A 60 9.57 -32.20 8.38
CA ALA A 60 9.14 -32.63 9.71
C ALA A 60 10.35 -33.04 10.58
N PRO A 61 10.29 -32.89 11.92
CA PRO A 61 11.36 -33.33 12.79
C PRO A 61 11.40 -34.87 12.80
N ALA A 62 12.55 -35.44 12.42
CA ALA A 62 12.78 -36.87 12.56
C ALA A 62 13.02 -37.18 14.04
N LYS A 63 12.14 -38.00 14.63
CA LYS A 63 12.40 -38.73 15.87
C LYS A 63 13.48 -39.79 15.61
N LYS A 64 14.52 -39.83 16.43
CA LYS A 64 15.00 -40.98 17.21
C LYS A 64 16.12 -40.52 18.12
#